data_AF-T1FLP7-F1
#
_entry.id   AF-T1FLP7-F1
#
_cell.length_a   1.000
_cell.length_b   1.000
_cell.length_c   1.000
_cell.angle_alpha   90.00
_cell.angle_beta   90.00
_cell.angle_gamma   90.00
#
_symmetry.space_group_name_H-M   'P 1'
#
loop_
_entity.id
_entity.type
_entity.pdbx_description
1 polymer ?
#
loop_
_entity_poly.entity_id
_entity_poly.type
_entity_poly.pdbx_seq_one_letter_code
_entity_poly.pdbx_strand_id
1 'polypeptide(L)'
;MTKLFSALRLWGTMIVKHCESKGIKVITCLPVSKKNDTDDPPSFTSFRLCVPAAEFNKVMSPSNWPSSVLIREWIFNKNDKTINNINNQSSNKQPDGATMNKNTDDNFNLNIDPNHG
;
A
#
# COMPACT_ATOMS: atom_id res chain seq x y z
N MET A 1 -13.15 -1.46 35.95
CA MET A 1 -12.51 -1.99 34.72
C MET A 1 -13.50 -2.64 33.73
N THR A 2 -14.64 -3.17 34.17
CA THR A 2 -15.59 -3.96 33.35
C THR A 2 -16.37 -3.19 32.27
N LYS A 3 -16.61 -1.89 32.46
CA LYS A 3 -17.39 -1.05 31.53
C LYS A 3 -16.67 -0.76 30.21
N LEU A 4 -15.34 -0.64 30.23
CA LEU A 4 -14.55 -0.37 29.02
C LEU A 4 -14.47 -1.61 28.12
N PHE A 5 -14.22 -2.78 28.72
CA PHE A 5 -14.17 -4.05 27.98
C PHE A 5 -15.53 -4.41 27.36
N SER A 6 -16.63 -4.12 28.05
CA SER A 6 -17.97 -4.31 27.48
C SER A 6 -18.26 -3.35 26.32
N ALA A 7 -17.90 -2.07 26.43
CA ALA A 7 -18.07 -1.10 25.34
C ALA A 7 -17.24 -1.46 24.10
N LEU A 8 -15.95 -1.81 24.26
CA LEU A 8 -15.09 -2.22 23.14
C LEU A 8 -15.62 -3.49 22.45
N ARG A 9 -16.16 -4.43 23.24
CA ARG A 9 -16.78 -5.65 22.70
C ARG A 9 -18.02 -5.31 21.86
N LEU A 10 -18.89 -4.41 22.35
CA LEU A 10 -20.09 -4.00 21.61
C LEU A 10 -19.72 -3.31 20.30
N TRP A 11 -18.79 -2.37 20.32
CA TRP A 11 -18.34 -1.67 19.10
C TRP A 11 -17.71 -2.61 18.06
N GLY A 12 -16.91 -3.59 18.51
CA GLY A 12 -16.38 -4.63 17.60
C GLY A 12 -17.51 -5.38 16.88
N THR A 13 -18.58 -5.75 17.58
CA THR A 13 -19.73 -6.43 16.95
C THR A 13 -20.49 -5.53 15.96
N MET A 14 -20.56 -4.21 16.21
CA MET A 14 -21.19 -3.26 15.29
C MET A 14 -20.40 -3.15 13.98
N ILE A 15 -19.07 -3.10 14.06
CA ILE A 15 -18.19 -3.05 12.88
C ILE A 15 -18.35 -4.32 12.04
N VAL A 16 -18.37 -5.50 12.68
CA VAL A 16 -18.55 -6.79 11.99
C VAL A 16 -19.90 -6.83 11.27
N LYS A 17 -21.01 -6.51 11.97
CA LYS A 17 -22.35 -6.47 11.36
C LYS A 17 -22.44 -5.48 10.19
N HIS A 18 -21.79 -4.33 10.32
CA HIS A 18 -21.72 -3.35 9.23
C HIS A 18 -21.02 -3.94 8.00
N CYS A 19 -19.87 -4.58 8.18
CA CYS A 19 -19.15 -5.25 7.08
C CYS A 19 -20.01 -6.34 6.42
N GLU A 20 -20.67 -7.18 7.21
CA GLU A 20 -21.56 -8.23 6.71
C GLU A 20 -22.72 -7.66 5.88
N SER A 21 -23.31 -6.54 6.32
CA SER A 21 -24.37 -5.84 5.56
C SER A 21 -23.91 -5.30 4.20
N LYS A 22 -22.60 -5.12 4.02
CA LYS A 22 -21.96 -4.71 2.77
C LYS A 22 -21.41 -5.90 1.95
N GLY A 23 -21.66 -7.12 2.39
CA GLY A 23 -21.13 -8.33 1.76
C GLY A 23 -19.60 -8.44 1.89
N ILE A 24 -19.04 -7.93 2.98
CA ILE A 24 -17.62 -8.02 3.31
C ILE A 24 -17.44 -9.11 4.38
N LYS A 25 -16.68 -10.15 4.04
CA LYS A 25 -16.34 -11.21 5.00
C LYS A 25 -15.24 -10.73 5.96
N VAL A 26 -15.48 -10.88 7.26
CA VAL A 26 -14.51 -10.54 8.32
C VAL A 26 -13.91 -11.81 8.92
N ILE A 27 -12.59 -11.80 9.14
CA ILE A 27 -11.85 -12.85 9.86
C ILE A 27 -11.80 -12.50 11.35
N THR A 28 -11.31 -11.30 11.68
CA THR A 28 -11.29 -10.77 13.06
C THR A 28 -11.49 -9.26 13.09
N CYS A 29 -12.02 -8.75 14.20
CA CYS A 29 -12.10 -7.34 14.51
C CYS A 29 -11.65 -7.14 15.96
N LEU A 30 -10.52 -6.48 16.17
CA LEU A 30 -9.90 -6.34 17.49
C LEU A 30 -9.71 -4.87 17.83
N PRO A 31 -10.06 -4.42 19.06
CA PRO A 31 -9.79 -3.05 19.47
C PRO A 31 -8.28 -2.80 19.51
N VAL A 32 -7.88 -1.59 19.11
CA VAL A 32 -6.49 -1.12 19.18
C VAL A 32 -6.43 -0.01 20.21
N SER A 33 -5.73 -0.27 21.30
CA SER A 33 -5.41 0.75 22.29
C SER A 33 -4.11 1.45 21.89
N LYS A 34 -4.15 2.78 21.78
CA LYS A 34 -2.92 3.58 21.84
C LYS A 34 -2.71 3.94 23.31
N LYS A 35 -1.47 3.82 23.79
CA LYS A 35 -1.08 4.50 25.03
C LYS A 35 -1.08 5.98 24.69
N ASN A 36 -1.94 6.75 25.34
CA ASN A 36 -1.79 8.18 25.37
C ASN A 36 -0.75 8.47 26.45
N ASP A 37 0.26 9.28 26.14
CA ASP A 37 1.22 9.76 27.15
C ASP A 37 0.61 10.87 28.03
N THR A 38 -0.63 11.27 27.73
CA THR A 38 -1.44 12.21 28.51
C THR A 38 -2.63 11.49 29.16
N ASP A 39 -3.07 11.96 30.33
CA ASP A 39 -4.28 11.48 31.04
C ASP A 39 -5.60 11.78 30.28
N ASP A 40 -5.52 12.35 29.08
CA ASP A 40 -6.69 12.65 28.27
C ASP A 40 -7.32 11.37 27.71
N PRO A 41 -8.66 11.25 27.80
CA PRO A 41 -9.36 10.15 27.18
C PRO A 41 -9.08 10.12 25.66
N PRO A 42 -8.92 8.94 25.06
CA PRO A 42 -8.63 8.83 23.63
C PRO A 42 -9.74 9.48 22.81
N SER A 43 -9.36 10.42 21.94
CA SER A 43 -10.28 11.16 21.07
C SER A 43 -10.98 10.27 20.04
N PHE A 44 -10.41 9.10 19.73
CA PHE A 44 -10.97 8.13 18.80
C PHE A 44 -10.75 6.70 19.28
N THR A 45 -11.71 5.83 19.00
CA THR A 45 -11.52 4.40 19.17
C THR A 45 -11.11 3.77 17.84
N SER A 46 -10.03 2.98 17.86
CA SER A 46 -9.50 2.31 16.68
C SER A 46 -9.71 0.79 16.78
N PHE A 47 -9.90 0.15 15.63
CA PHE A 47 -10.02 -1.30 15.52
C PHE A 47 -9.14 -1.81 14.38
N ARG A 48 -8.51 -2.97 14.57
CA ARG A 48 -7.86 -3.73 13.51
C ARG A 48 -8.86 -4.71 12.93
N LEU A 49 -9.18 -4.52 11.66
CA LEU A 49 -10.05 -5.39 10.89
C LEU A 49 -9.19 -6.31 10.01
N CYS A 50 -9.33 -7.61 10.16
CA CYS A 50 -8.70 -8.59 9.28
C CYS A 50 -9.76 -9.19 8.36
N VAL A 51 -9.52 -9.14 7.05
CA VAL A 51 -10.43 -9.64 6.00
C VAL A 51 -9.66 -10.51 5.01
N PRO A 52 -10.32 -11.38 4.23
CA PRO A 52 -9.69 -12.02 3.09
C PRO A 52 -9.18 -10.99 2.07
N ALA A 53 -8.09 -11.28 1.38
CA ALA A 53 -7.49 -10.36 0.40
C ALA A 53 -8.48 -9.88 -0.68
N ALA A 54 -9.40 -10.75 -1.10
CA ALA A 54 -10.45 -10.44 -2.08
C ALA A 54 -11.40 -9.30 -1.62
N GLU A 55 -11.51 -9.07 -0.31
CA GLU A 55 -12.39 -8.04 0.27
C GLU A 55 -11.68 -6.70 0.47
N PHE A 56 -10.36 -6.63 0.26
CA PHE A 56 -9.54 -5.44 0.53
C PHE A 56 -10.08 -4.18 -0.17
N ASN A 57 -10.36 -4.28 -1.47
CA ASN A 57 -10.86 -3.14 -2.25
C ASN A 57 -12.23 -2.65 -1.75
N LYS A 58 -13.09 -3.55 -1.29
CA LYS A 58 -14.39 -3.17 -0.71
C LYS A 58 -14.19 -2.46 0.64
N VAL A 59 -13.30 -2.98 1.49
CA VAL A 59 -12.98 -2.35 2.78
C VAL A 59 -12.40 -0.96 2.58
N MET A 60 -11.49 -0.78 1.61
CA MET A 60 -10.85 0.50 1.32
C MET A 60 -11.76 1.50 0.61
N SER A 61 -12.89 1.07 0.03
CA SER A 61 -13.83 1.98 -0.62
C SER A 61 -14.55 2.85 0.41
N PRO A 62 -14.37 4.19 0.41
CA PRO A 62 -14.98 5.08 1.40
C PRO A 62 -16.52 5.02 1.40
N SER A 63 -17.14 4.71 0.26
CA SER A 63 -18.60 4.62 0.12
C SER A 63 -19.22 3.48 0.94
N ASN A 64 -18.42 2.50 1.36
CA ASN A 64 -18.90 1.40 2.18
C ASN A 64 -18.99 1.77 3.66
N TRP A 65 -18.59 2.99 4.05
CA TRP A 65 -18.47 3.40 5.45
C TRP A 65 -19.20 4.71 5.74
N PRO A 66 -19.64 4.92 6.99
CA PRO A 66 -20.11 6.23 7.43
C PRO A 66 -19.01 7.29 7.28
N SER A 67 -19.39 8.55 7.05
CA SER A 67 -18.45 9.67 6.84
C SER A 67 -17.52 9.94 8.02
N SER A 68 -17.89 9.50 9.23
CA SER A 68 -17.08 9.64 10.44
C SER A 68 -16.01 8.55 10.60
N VAL A 69 -15.96 7.55 9.69
CA VAL A 69 -15.01 6.44 9.76
C VAL A 69 -13.82 6.71 8.85
N LEU A 70 -12.62 6.63 9.42
CA LEU A 70 -11.37 6.68 8.69
C LEU A 70 -10.78 5.27 8.57
N ILE A 71 -10.34 4.92 7.36
CA ILE A 71 -9.76 3.61 7.05
C ILE A 71 -8.36 3.82 6.53
N ARG A 72 -7.44 2.98 7.02
CA ARG A 72 -6.04 3.00 6.62
C ARG A 72 -5.55 1.57 6.49
N GLU A 73 -4.66 1.36 5.54
CA GLU A 73 -3.92 0.11 5.44
C GLU A 73 -3.03 -0.07 6.67
N TRP A 74 -2.97 -1.30 7.19
CA TRP A 74 -2.08 -1.63 8.28
C TRP A 74 -0.69 -1.91 7.72
N ILE A 75 0.24 -0.97 7.94
CA ILE A 75 1.63 -1.12 7.53
C ILE A 75 2.36 -1.82 8.67
N PHE A 76 2.90 -3.01 8.41
CA PHE A 76 3.85 -3.64 9.31
C PHE A 76 5.17 -2.87 9.19
N ASN A 77 5.65 -2.32 10.31
CA ASN A 77 7.01 -1.77 10.35
C ASN A 77 7.97 -2.89 9.96
N LYS A 78 8.59 -2.77 8.80
CA LYS A 78 9.77 -3.56 8.46
C LYS A 78 10.89 -2.95 9.29
N ASN A 79 11.46 -3.73 10.18
CA ASN A 79 12.68 -3.36 10.89
C ASN A 79 13.69 -2.94 9.80
N ASP A 80 14.24 -1.73 9.86
CA ASP A 80 15.15 -1.16 8.86
C ASP A 80 16.43 -1.99 8.75
N LYS A 81 16.39 -3.07 7.99
CA LYS A 81 17.56 -3.75 7.45
C LYS A 81 17.28 -4.12 6.00
N THR A 82 17.76 -3.22 5.15
CA THR A 82 18.12 -3.42 3.74
C THR A 82 16.97 -3.39 2.73
N ILE A 83 16.80 -2.25 2.05
CA ILE A 83 16.54 -2.20 0.60
C ILE A 83 17.35 -1.04 0.00
N ASN A 84 18.54 -1.36 -0.50
CA ASN A 84 19.09 -0.67 -1.67
C ASN A 84 18.34 -1.23 -2.90
N ASN A 85 17.67 -0.37 -3.68
CA ASN A 85 17.65 -0.36 -5.15
C ASN A 85 16.47 0.49 -5.68
N ILE A 86 16.74 1.57 -6.41
CA ILE A 86 16.89 1.66 -7.88
C ILE A 86 15.54 1.89 -8.58
N ASN A 87 15.44 3.11 -9.13
CA ASN A 87 14.70 3.56 -10.31
C ASN A 87 13.18 3.72 -10.26
N ASN A 88 12.76 4.95 -9.94
CA ASN A 88 11.61 5.58 -10.56
C ASN A 88 12.08 6.43 -11.75
N GLN A 89 11.86 5.96 -12.98
CA GLN A 89 11.41 6.84 -14.05
C GLN A 89 10.73 6.01 -15.14
N SER A 90 9.40 6.01 -15.11
CA SER A 90 8.57 5.67 -16.26
C SER A 90 8.04 6.97 -16.84
N SER A 91 8.39 7.26 -18.09
CA SER A 91 7.56 8.07 -18.98
C SER A 91 7.99 7.86 -20.44
N ASN A 92 7.18 7.05 -21.12
CA ASN A 92 6.61 7.21 -22.46
C ASN A 92 7.50 7.58 -23.67
N LYS A 93 7.36 6.73 -24.71
CA LYS A 93 7.77 6.94 -26.11
C LYS A 93 7.13 8.20 -26.73
N GLN A 94 7.93 8.94 -27.49
CA GLN A 94 7.58 9.52 -28.80
C GLN A 94 8.87 9.68 -29.66
N PRO A 95 8.88 9.26 -30.93
CA PRO A 95 9.95 9.59 -31.88
C PRO A 95 9.58 10.88 -32.65
N ASP A 96 10.60 11.70 -32.94
CA ASP A 96 10.80 12.50 -34.17
C ASP A 96 11.63 13.76 -33.85
N GLY A 97 12.75 13.93 -34.57
CA GLY A 97 13.51 15.18 -34.58
C GLY A 97 15.02 15.00 -34.34
N ALA A 98 15.78 14.92 -35.42
CA ALA A 98 17.22 14.84 -35.47
C ALA A 98 17.93 16.01 -34.74
N THR A 99 19.01 15.71 -34.01
CA THR A 99 20.25 16.52 -34.03
C THR A 99 21.43 15.62 -33.61
N MET A 100 22.44 15.56 -34.47
CA MET A 100 23.69 14.81 -34.31
C MET A 100 24.47 15.27 -33.06
N ASN A 101 25.06 14.32 -32.33
CA ASN A 101 26.36 14.57 -31.72
C ASN A 101 27.25 13.34 -31.87
N LYS A 102 28.38 13.56 -32.56
CA LYS A 102 29.43 12.61 -32.88
C LYS A 102 30.26 12.36 -31.62
N ASN A 103 30.51 11.10 -31.29
CA ASN A 103 31.73 10.68 -30.62
C ASN A 103 32.11 9.30 -31.18
N THR A 104 32.90 9.35 -32.25
CA THR A 104 33.84 8.32 -32.72
C THR A 104 34.79 7.99 -31.55
N ASP A 105 35.14 6.75 -31.22
CA ASP A 105 36.13 5.93 -31.93
C ASP A 105 36.03 4.46 -31.49
N ASP A 106 35.51 3.58 -32.36
CA ASP A 106 35.76 2.14 -32.29
C ASP A 106 36.92 1.80 -33.24
N ASN A 107 38.05 1.43 -32.65
CA ASN A 107 39.23 0.96 -33.37
C ASN A 107 39.06 -0.52 -33.72
N PHE A 108 38.70 -0.84 -34.96
CA PHE A 108 38.82 -2.19 -35.51
C PHE A 108 39.62 -2.17 -36.80
N ASN A 109 40.85 -2.63 -36.65
CA ASN A 109 41.77 -2.99 -37.72
C ASN A 109 41.34 -4.34 -38.33
N LEU A 110 41.15 -4.40 -39.65
CA LEU A 110 41.95 -5.23 -40.56
C LEU A 110 41.27 -5.33 -41.93
N ASN A 111 41.97 -4.75 -42.91
CA ASN A 111 41.74 -4.85 -44.35
C ASN A 111 42.14 -6.26 -44.84
N ILE A 112 41.26 -6.98 -45.53
CA ILE A 112 41.66 -8.02 -46.50
C ILE A 112 40.74 -7.90 -47.74
N ASP A 113 41.39 -7.69 -48.88
CA ASP A 113 40.87 -7.49 -50.25
C ASP A 113 40.72 -8.86 -50.98
N PRO A 114 40.33 -8.97 -52.27
CA PRO A 114 39.09 -9.62 -52.69
C PRO A 114 39.36 -10.86 -53.60
N ASN A 115 38.28 -11.50 -54.05
CA ASN A 115 38.19 -12.65 -54.97
C ASN A 115 38.09 -14.03 -54.31
N HIS A 116 36.86 -14.57 -54.31
CA HIS A 116 36.54 -15.96 -54.68
C HIS A 116 35.05 -16.02 -55.08
N GLY A 117 34.75 -16.48 -56.30
CA GLY A 117 33.42 -16.93 -56.74
C GLY A 117 32.79 -16.12 -57.87
#